data_AF-A0A2P6U230-F1
#
_entry.id   AF-A0A2P6U230-F1
#
_cell.length_a   1.000
_cell.length_b   1.000
_cell.length_c   1.000
_cell.angle_alpha   90.00
_cell.angle_beta   90.00
_cell.angle_gamma   90.00
#
_symmetry.space_group_name_H-M   'P 1'
#
loop_
_entity.id
_entity.type
_entity.pdbx_description
1 polymer ?
#
loop_
_entity_poly.entity_id
_entity_poly.type
_entity_poly.pdbx_seq_one_letter_code
_entity_poly.pdbx_strand_id
1 'polypeptide(L)'
;MSVVDTILKTIGYRTTDPSVIRSQDVQTQSAAVKEATVEGLVGAGMALACSSVVIMGACKLFPRFNRSLSVSGRTALIVTPAFGAFFLLAELKMNEFKKMRKHLPQQ
;
A
#
# COMPACT_ATOMS: atom_id res chain seq x y z
N MET A 1 39.47 -27.83 23.75
CA MET A 1 38.24 -27.16 23.27
C MET A 1 37.15 -27.48 24.27
N SER A 2 36.72 -26.49 25.03
CA SER A 2 35.86 -26.69 26.20
C SER A 2 34.43 -26.99 25.75
N VAL A 3 33.79 -28.01 26.34
CA VAL A 3 32.38 -28.37 26.08
C VAL A 3 31.45 -27.17 26.34
N VAL A 4 31.90 -26.23 27.18
CA VAL A 4 31.24 -24.95 27.47
C VAL A 4 31.16 -24.03 26.24
N ASP A 5 32.17 -24.01 25.37
CA ASP A 5 32.16 -23.21 24.13
C ASP A 5 31.16 -23.76 23.12
N THR A 6 31.00 -25.09 23.06
CA THR A 6 30.02 -25.73 22.17
C THR A 6 28.58 -25.46 22.64
N ILE A 7 28.35 -25.51 23.96
CA ILE A 7 27.04 -25.17 24.53
C ILE A 7 26.74 -23.67 24.36
N LEU A 8 27.72 -22.77 24.50
CA LEU A 8 27.53 -21.35 24.21
C LEU A 8 27.30 -21.06 22.72
N LYS A 9 27.77 -21.90 21.81
CA LYS A 9 27.51 -21.74 20.37
C LYS A 9 26.18 -22.33 19.93
N THR A 10 25.67 -23.33 20.66
CA THR A 10 24.34 -23.93 20.47
C THR A 10 23.23 -23.14 21.17
N ILE A 11 23.53 -22.45 22.28
CA ILE A 11 22.58 -21.64 23.06
C ILE A 11 22.76 -20.13 22.79
N GLY A 12 23.89 -19.72 22.21
CA GLY A 12 24.21 -18.33 21.90
C GLY A 12 23.36 -17.77 20.76
N TYR A 13 22.69 -16.65 21.06
CA TYR A 13 21.86 -15.82 20.19
C TYR A 13 20.35 -16.13 20.10
N ARG A 14 19.74 -16.66 21.17
CA ARG A 14 18.32 -16.36 21.44
C ARG A 14 18.16 -15.30 22.54
N THR A 15 18.91 -14.20 22.43
CA THR A 15 18.51 -12.95 23.10
C THR A 15 17.35 -12.40 22.28
N THR A 16 16.13 -12.69 22.72
CA THR A 16 14.92 -12.04 22.23
C THR A 16 14.93 -10.60 22.75
N ASP A 17 15.84 -9.79 22.23
CA ASP A 17 15.84 -8.36 22.48
C ASP A 17 14.59 -7.79 21.78
N PRO A 18 13.62 -7.22 22.52
CA PRO A 18 12.39 -6.68 21.93
C PRO A 18 12.68 -5.55 20.93
N SER A 19 13.87 -4.95 20.98
CA SER A 19 14.33 -3.94 20.04
C SER A 19 14.65 -4.50 18.64
N VAL A 20 15.18 -5.74 18.54
CA VAL A 20 15.54 -6.39 17.25
C VAL A 20 14.30 -6.90 16.52
N ILE A 21 13.36 -7.51 17.25
CA ILE A 21 12.06 -7.90 16.69
C ILE A 21 11.30 -6.67 16.18
N ARG A 22 11.28 -5.59 16.98
CA ARG A 22 10.63 -4.34 16.59
C ARG A 22 11.28 -3.70 15.36
N SER A 23 12.59 -3.73 15.22
CA SER A 23 13.28 -3.14 14.06
C SER A 23 13.13 -3.98 12.80
N GLN A 24 13.09 -5.31 12.91
CA GLN A 24 12.76 -6.19 11.79
C GLN A 24 11.30 -6.04 11.35
N ASP A 25 10.34 -6.00 12.29
CA ASP A 25 8.93 -5.75 11.99
C ASP A 25 8.69 -4.38 11.35
N VAL A 26 9.43 -3.35 11.77
CA VAL A 26 9.38 -2.00 11.17
C VAL A 26 9.97 -2.00 9.76
N GLN A 27 11.07 -2.71 9.50
CA GLN A 27 11.61 -2.84 8.13
C GLN A 27 10.67 -3.62 7.22
N THR A 28 10.10 -4.73 7.68
CA THR A 28 9.13 -5.52 6.89
C THR A 28 7.84 -4.74 6.65
N GLN A 29 7.35 -3.97 7.63
CA GLN A 29 6.25 -3.03 7.40
C GLN A 29 6.61 -1.94 6.41
N SER A 30 7.82 -1.37 6.50
CA SER A 30 8.25 -0.30 5.60
C SER A 30 8.33 -0.77 4.15
N ALA A 31 8.76 -2.01 3.91
CA ALA A 31 8.76 -2.63 2.60
C ALA A 31 7.33 -2.87 2.09
N ALA A 32 6.45 -3.44 2.92
CA ALA A 32 5.04 -3.67 2.57
C ALA A 32 4.28 -2.37 2.27
N VAL A 33 4.54 -1.30 3.02
CA VAL A 33 3.96 0.03 2.79
C VAL A 33 4.47 0.62 1.47
N LYS A 34 5.76 0.47 1.16
CA LYS A 34 6.32 0.93 -0.13
C LYS A 34 5.66 0.21 -1.29
N GLU A 35 5.52 -1.11 -1.24
CA GLU A 35 4.89 -1.88 -2.32
C GLU A 35 3.40 -1.52 -2.48
N ALA A 36 2.66 -1.41 -1.36
CA ALA A 36 1.27 -0.96 -1.38
C ALA A 36 1.12 0.46 -1.95
N THR A 37 2.07 1.35 -1.66
CA THR A 37 2.07 2.73 -2.19
C THR A 37 2.32 2.76 -3.70
N VAL A 38 3.24 1.92 -4.20
CA VAL A 38 3.53 1.84 -5.64
C VAL A 38 2.31 1.32 -6.39
N GLU A 39 1.67 0.25 -5.91
CA GLU A 39 0.47 -0.27 -6.56
C GLU A 39 -0.71 0.69 -6.46
N GLY A 40 -0.89 1.32 -5.31
CA GLY A 40 -1.86 2.40 -5.13
C GLY A 40 -1.63 3.52 -6.14
N LEU A 41 -0.38 3.94 -6.35
CA LEU A 41 -0.03 5.01 -7.30
C LEU A 41 -0.34 4.61 -8.74
N VAL A 42 -0.05 3.36 -9.13
CA VAL A 42 -0.40 2.84 -10.45
C VAL A 42 -1.92 2.83 -10.65
N GLY A 43 -2.67 2.33 -9.67
CA GLY A 43 -4.14 2.33 -9.69
C GLY A 43 -4.72 3.75 -9.75
N ALA A 44 -4.18 4.66 -8.96
CA ALA A 44 -4.56 6.07 -8.97
C ALA A 44 -4.31 6.73 -10.32
N GLY A 45 -3.14 6.47 -10.92
CA GLY A 45 -2.77 6.98 -12.24
C GLY A 45 -3.74 6.52 -13.33
N MET A 46 -4.09 5.23 -13.34
CA MET A 46 -5.07 4.67 -14.28
C MET A 46 -6.47 5.27 -14.07
N ALA A 47 -6.91 5.39 -12.82
CA ALA A 47 -8.19 6.00 -12.49
C ALA A 47 -8.25 7.48 -12.88
N LEU A 48 -7.15 8.23 -12.72
CA LEU A 48 -7.01 9.61 -13.17
C LEU A 48 -7.13 9.73 -14.70
N ALA A 49 -6.41 8.87 -15.43
CA ALA A 49 -6.43 8.85 -16.88
C ALA A 49 -7.84 8.55 -17.40
N CYS A 50 -8.47 7.47 -16.92
CA CYS A 50 -9.84 7.12 -17.32
C CYS A 50 -10.85 8.23 -16.95
N SER A 51 -10.79 8.76 -15.73
CA SER A 51 -11.73 9.78 -15.27
C SER A 51 -11.60 11.07 -16.07
N SER A 52 -10.38 11.52 -16.37
CA SER A 52 -10.16 12.74 -17.16
C SER A 52 -10.76 12.62 -18.58
N VAL A 53 -10.60 11.47 -19.24
CA VAL A 53 -11.17 11.21 -20.57
C VAL A 53 -12.70 11.21 -20.52
N VAL A 54 -13.29 10.54 -19.53
CA VAL A 54 -14.74 10.48 -19.35
C VAL A 54 -15.32 11.87 -19.08
N ILE A 55 -14.69 12.66 -18.21
CA ILE A 55 -15.16 14.03 -17.90
C ILE A 55 -14.99 14.96 -19.10
N MET A 56 -13.91 14.82 -19.87
CA MET A 56 -13.73 15.60 -21.09
C MET A 56 -14.80 15.26 -22.13
N GLY A 57 -15.11 13.97 -22.30
CA GLY A 57 -16.22 13.50 -23.12
C GLY A 57 -17.57 14.04 -22.66
N ALA A 58 -17.85 13.98 -21.36
CA ALA A 58 -19.09 14.49 -20.76
C ALA A 58 -19.23 16.01 -20.93
N CYS A 59 -18.14 16.78 -20.81
CA CYS A 59 -18.15 18.22 -21.06
C CYS A 59 -18.43 18.57 -22.53
N LYS A 60 -18.04 17.69 -23.48
CA LYS A 60 -18.25 17.88 -24.91
C LYS A 60 -19.66 17.46 -25.36
N LEU A 61 -20.20 16.38 -24.79
CA LEU A 61 -21.54 15.88 -25.13
C LEU A 61 -22.67 16.64 -24.42
N PHE A 62 -22.44 17.07 -23.17
CA PHE A 62 -23.46 17.68 -22.32
C PHE A 62 -23.09 19.14 -21.95
N PRO A 63 -23.59 20.14 -22.71
CA PRO A 63 -23.30 21.55 -22.42
C PRO A 63 -23.85 22.02 -21.06
N ARG A 64 -24.88 21.35 -20.53
CA ARG A 64 -25.41 21.60 -19.18
C ARG A 64 -24.45 21.16 -18.08
N PHE A 65 -23.71 20.06 -18.29
CA PHE A 65 -22.68 19.59 -17.36
C PHE A 65 -21.49 20.56 -17.32
N ASN A 66 -21.10 21.06 -18.51
CA ASN A 66 -20.05 22.08 -18.64
C ASN A 66 -20.46 23.43 -18.01
N ARG A 67 -21.73 23.83 -18.06
CA ARG A 67 -22.19 25.07 -17.41
C ARG A 67 -22.47 24.92 -15.91
N SER A 68 -22.82 23.73 -15.44
CA SER A 68 -23.23 23.50 -14.04
C SER A 68 -22.06 23.19 -13.10
N LEU A 69 -20.93 22.68 -13.61
CA LEU A 69 -19.78 22.32 -12.79
C LEU A 69 -18.61 23.29 -13.00
N SER A 70 -18.29 24.03 -11.94
CA SER A 70 -17.06 24.80 -11.80
C SER A 70 -15.83 23.91 -11.94
N VAL A 71 -14.68 24.50 -12.27
CA VAL A 71 -13.39 23.80 -12.43
C VAL A 71 -13.10 22.91 -11.21
N SER A 72 -13.35 23.43 -10.00
CA SER A 72 -13.22 22.69 -8.72
C SER A 72 -14.09 21.43 -8.65
N GLY A 73 -15.34 21.49 -9.12
CA GLY A 73 -16.25 20.34 -9.15
C GLY A 73 -15.79 19.26 -10.13
N ARG A 74 -15.24 19.66 -11.28
CA ARG A 74 -14.66 18.70 -12.25
C ARG A 74 -13.41 18.05 -11.71
N THR A 75 -12.54 18.83 -11.07
CA THR A 75 -11.34 18.27 -10.43
C THR A 75 -11.72 17.31 -9.30
N ALA A 76 -12.74 17.61 -8.50
CA ALA A 76 -13.21 16.69 -7.47
C ALA A 76 -13.68 15.36 -8.05
N LEU A 77 -14.40 15.38 -9.18
CA LEU A 77 -14.84 14.16 -9.85
C LEU A 77 -13.71 13.34 -10.49
N ILE A 78 -12.54 13.94 -10.73
CA ILE A 78 -11.35 13.23 -11.24
C ILE A 78 -10.48 12.71 -10.09
N VAL A 79 -10.26 13.55 -9.08
CA VAL A 79 -9.35 13.28 -7.97
C VAL A 79 -9.94 12.28 -6.99
N THR A 80 -11.25 12.35 -6.71
CA THR A 80 -11.93 11.42 -5.79
C THR A 80 -11.80 9.95 -6.21
N PRO A 81 -12.12 9.54 -7.45
CA PRO A 81 -11.92 8.16 -7.89
C PRO A 81 -10.45 7.75 -7.94
N ALA A 82 -9.53 8.68 -8.20
CA ALA A 82 -8.10 8.40 -8.17
C ALA A 82 -7.61 8.06 -6.75
N PHE A 83 -8.03 8.85 -5.74
CA PHE A 83 -7.76 8.51 -4.34
C PHE A 83 -8.49 7.24 -3.90
N GLY A 84 -9.74 7.03 -4.33
CA GLY A 84 -10.47 5.80 -4.05
C GLY A 84 -9.73 4.56 -4.55
N ALA A 85 -9.24 4.60 -5.80
CA ALA A 85 -8.44 3.53 -6.38
C ALA A 85 -7.10 3.34 -5.66
N PHE A 86 -6.42 4.44 -5.30
CA PHE A 86 -5.19 4.39 -4.49
C PHE A 86 -5.39 3.58 -3.21
N PHE A 87 -6.40 3.95 -2.42
CA PHE A 87 -6.67 3.30 -1.14
C PHE A 87 -7.10 1.84 -1.31
N LEU A 88 -7.95 1.53 -2.30
CA LEU A 88 -8.38 0.16 -2.56
C LEU A 88 -7.22 -0.78 -2.91
N LEU A 89 -6.33 -0.35 -3.82
CA LEU A 89 -5.16 -1.17 -4.21
C LEU A 89 -4.14 -1.26 -3.07
N ALA A 90 -3.90 -0.16 -2.35
CA ALA A 90 -3.00 -0.17 -1.19
C ALA A 90 -3.52 -1.10 -0.09
N GLU A 91 -4.83 -1.08 0.21
CA GLU A 91 -5.44 -1.98 1.19
C GLU A 91 -5.42 -3.44 0.74
N LEU A 92 -5.70 -3.72 -0.54
CA LEU A 92 -5.60 -5.07 -1.09
C LEU A 92 -4.20 -5.65 -0.88
N LYS A 93 -3.16 -4.90 -1.22
CA LYS A 93 -1.76 -5.31 -1.01
C LYS A 93 -1.43 -5.50 0.47
N MET A 94 -1.82 -4.56 1.32
CA MET A 94 -1.63 -4.71 2.77
C MET A 94 -2.35 -5.94 3.34
N ASN A 95 -3.53 -6.27 2.81
CA ASN A 95 -4.28 -7.44 3.24
C ASN A 95 -3.63 -8.75 2.78
N GLU A 96 -3.04 -8.77 1.57
CA GLU A 96 -2.21 -9.89 1.11
C GLU A 96 -1.00 -10.13 2.03
N PHE A 97 -0.27 -9.08 2.40
CA PHE A 97 0.82 -9.17 3.38
C PHE A 97 0.35 -9.70 4.73
N LYS A 98 -0.82 -9.24 5.21
CA LYS A 98 -1.41 -9.69 6.47
C LYS A 98 -1.82 -11.17 6.41
N LYS A 99 -2.32 -11.65 5.27
CA LYS A 99 -2.68 -13.05 5.03
C LYS A 99 -1.45 -13.95 5.01
N MET A 100 -0.37 -13.53 4.34
CA MET A 100 0.90 -14.26 4.33
C MET A 100 1.50 -14.40 5.74
N ARG A 101 1.45 -13.35 6.56
CA ARG A 101 1.90 -13.40 7.96
C ARG A 101 1.10 -14.40 8.82
N LYS A 102 -0.21 -14.52 8.60
CA LYS A 102 -1.08 -15.43 9.36
C LYS A 102 -0.89 -16.90 9.00
N HIS A 103 -0.35 -17.19 7.83
CA HIS A 103 -0.10 -18.55 7.35
C HIS A 103 1.36 -18.99 7.47
N LEU A 104 2.24 -18.16 8.07
CA LEU A 104 3.56 -18.62 8.47
C LEU A 104 3.40 -19.55 9.68
N PRO A 105 3.74 -20.85 9.58
CA PRO A 105 3.79 -21.72 10.75
C PRO A 105 4.80 -21.12 11.73
N GLN A 106 4.40 -20.95 12.98
CA GLN A 106 5.32 -20.71 14.09
C GLN A 106 6.26 -21.92 14.17
N GLN A 107 7.47 -21.79 13.64
CA GLN A 107 8.59 -22.69 13.92
C GLN A 107 9.42 -22.13 15.07
#